data_AF-A0A8H5AX86-F1
#
_entry.id   AF-A0A8H5AX86-F1
#
_cell.length_a   1.000
_cell.length_b   1.000
_cell.length_c   1.000
_cell.angle_alpha   90.00
_cell.angle_beta   90.00
_cell.angle_gamma   90.00
#
_symmetry.space_group_name_H-M   'P 1'
#
loop_
_entity.id
_entity.type
_entity.pdbx_description
1 polymer ?
#
loop_
_entity_poly.entity_id
_entity_poly.type
_entity_poly.pdbx_seq_one_letter_code
_entity_poly.pdbx_strand_id
1 'polypeptide(L)'
;MHGRPGSRHVALAALTNLGQIVAKASLMSTITHLTSLSQLEKILTSSKDKLSVIDFHATWCGPCHAIAPTFEALSKQYKTVNFLKCDVDAAQEIAGKYSVAAMPTFIFLKGTTKVDQVRGADKSGLENTIKKHASPSSSAAPAFSGKGQTLGGTPVAPDLVGEAKGVLAPIAQVWSETDPQFKIFLGLGALYFAFWYIG
;
A
#
# COMPACT_ATOMS: atom_id res chain seq x y z
N MET A 1 -39.93 -11.32 -58.09
CA MET A 1 -39.80 -12.47 -57.17
C MET A 1 -38.32 -12.64 -56.85
N HIS A 2 -37.93 -12.42 -55.59
CA HIS A 2 -36.66 -12.83 -54.92
C HIS A 2 -35.34 -12.29 -55.55
N GLY A 3 -34.50 -11.44 -54.94
CA GLY A 3 -34.20 -11.19 -53.53
C GLY A 3 -32.79 -11.69 -53.18
N ARG A 4 -31.93 -10.78 -52.67
CA ARG A 4 -30.62 -10.92 -51.92
C ARG A 4 -29.37 -10.37 -52.65
N PRO A 5 -28.28 -10.01 -51.94
CA PRO A 5 -28.13 -9.63 -50.53
C PRO A 5 -27.26 -8.36 -50.27
N GLY A 6 -27.52 -7.70 -49.15
CA GLY A 6 -26.49 -7.25 -48.21
C GLY A 6 -25.44 -6.25 -48.69
N SER A 7 -25.76 -4.95 -48.63
CA SER A 7 -24.75 -3.90 -48.46
C SER A 7 -25.13 -3.02 -47.27
N ARG A 8 -24.97 -3.58 -46.06
CA ARG A 8 -25.16 -2.90 -44.78
C ARG A 8 -24.01 -3.20 -43.82
N HIS A 9 -22.77 -3.19 -44.30
CA HIS A 9 -21.60 -3.38 -43.43
C HIS A 9 -20.40 -2.59 -43.90
N VAL A 10 -20.50 -1.25 -43.94
CA VAL A 10 -19.30 -0.39 -43.94
C VAL A 10 -19.59 0.90 -43.16
N ALA A 11 -19.98 0.80 -41.89
CA ALA A 11 -20.05 1.97 -41.01
C ALA A 11 -19.95 1.59 -39.52
N LEU A 12 -19.13 0.59 -39.17
CA LEU A 12 -18.89 0.20 -37.77
C LEU A 12 -17.40 0.20 -37.42
N ALA A 13 -16.64 1.16 -37.95
CA ALA A 13 -15.20 1.28 -37.69
C ALA A 13 -14.79 2.69 -37.22
N ALA A 14 -15.66 3.39 -36.48
CA ALA A 14 -15.40 4.74 -36.00
C ALA A 14 -15.66 4.96 -34.49
N LEU A 15 -15.62 3.91 -33.67
CA LEU A 15 -15.84 4.04 -32.21
C LEU A 15 -14.72 3.46 -31.32
N THR A 16 -13.64 2.90 -31.87
CA THR A 16 -12.61 2.26 -31.05
C THR A 16 -11.55 3.20 -30.48
N ASN A 17 -11.53 4.49 -30.85
CA ASN A 17 -10.41 5.35 -30.46
C ASN A 17 -10.57 5.98 -29.06
N LEU A 18 -11.78 6.10 -28.49
CA LEU A 18 -11.92 6.71 -27.15
C LEU A 18 -11.58 5.75 -26.00
N GLY A 19 -11.81 4.44 -26.19
CA GLY A 19 -11.49 3.43 -25.17
C GLY A 19 -9.98 3.23 -24.98
N GLN A 20 -9.20 3.34 -26.05
CA GLN A 20 -7.74 3.19 -25.99
C GLN A 20 -7.01 4.46 -25.52
N ILE A 21 -7.57 5.65 -25.75
CA ILE A 21 -7.00 6.92 -25.27
C ILE A 21 -7.03 7.00 -23.73
N VAL A 22 -8.10 6.49 -23.09
CA VAL A 22 -8.19 6.45 -21.62
C VAL A 22 -7.24 5.39 -21.02
N ALA A 23 -7.06 4.24 -21.69
CA ALA A 23 -6.15 3.19 -21.21
C ALA A 23 -4.66 3.60 -21.28
N LYS A 24 -4.27 4.43 -22.25
CA LYS A 24 -2.88 4.91 -22.40
C LYS A 24 -2.52 6.07 -21.47
N ALA A 25 -3.51 6.85 -21.00
CA ALA A 25 -3.30 7.91 -20.02
C ALA A 25 -2.90 7.40 -18.62
N SER A 26 -3.13 6.11 -18.34
CA SER A 26 -2.82 5.48 -17.04
C SER A 26 -1.35 5.11 -16.84
N LEU A 27 -0.46 5.35 -17.81
CA LEU A 27 0.96 4.96 -17.75
C LEU A 27 1.90 6.16 -17.64
N MET A 28 1.56 7.13 -16.80
CA MET A 28 2.49 8.17 -16.38
C MET A 28 2.42 8.33 -14.86
N SER A 29 3.30 7.57 -14.19
CA SER A 29 4.08 7.99 -13.01
C SER A 29 3.62 9.24 -12.24
N THR A 30 2.41 9.22 -11.70
CA THR A 30 1.89 10.32 -10.90
C THR A 30 0.95 9.70 -9.89
N ILE A 31 1.23 9.93 -8.62
CA ILE A 31 0.35 9.53 -7.53
C ILE A 31 -1.07 10.01 -7.83
N THR A 32 -2.04 9.10 -7.82
CA THR A 32 -3.44 9.45 -8.11
C THR A 32 -4.15 9.82 -6.84
N HIS A 33 -4.75 11.02 -6.80
CA HIS A 33 -5.56 11.44 -5.68
C HIS A 33 -6.99 10.87 -5.82
N LEU A 34 -7.45 10.16 -4.79
CA LEU A 34 -8.78 9.59 -4.70
C LEU A 34 -9.74 10.60 -4.08
N THR A 35 -10.81 10.91 -4.80
CA THR A 35 -11.90 11.80 -4.34
C THR A 35 -13.22 11.08 -4.16
N SER A 36 -13.40 9.90 -4.78
CA SER A 36 -14.66 9.16 -4.76
C SER A 36 -14.44 7.64 -4.79
N LEU A 37 -15.39 6.91 -4.19
CA LEU A 37 -15.40 5.44 -4.21
C LEU A 37 -15.45 4.87 -5.64
N SER A 38 -16.26 5.45 -6.52
CA SER A 38 -16.39 5.02 -7.90
C SER A 38 -15.07 5.12 -8.67
N GLN A 39 -14.28 6.16 -8.41
CA GLN A 39 -12.94 6.30 -9.00
C GLN A 39 -12.01 5.19 -8.52
N LEU A 40 -12.02 4.89 -7.22
CA LEU A 40 -11.23 3.79 -6.66
C LEU A 40 -11.62 2.45 -7.31
N GLU A 41 -12.90 2.12 -7.33
CA GLU A 41 -13.39 0.84 -7.88
C GLU A 41 -13.04 0.67 -9.36
N LYS A 42 -13.11 1.76 -10.14
CA LYS A 42 -12.67 1.76 -11.54
C LYS A 42 -11.18 1.43 -11.67
N ILE A 43 -10.32 2.07 -10.87
CA ILE A 43 -8.88 1.82 -10.89
C ILE A 43 -8.57 0.37 -10.49
N LEU A 44 -9.19 -0.13 -9.42
CA LEU A 44 -9.00 -1.51 -8.95
C LEU A 44 -9.50 -2.54 -9.97
N THR A 45 -10.61 -2.26 -10.66
CA THR A 45 -11.15 -3.14 -11.70
C THR A 45 -10.29 -3.16 -12.96
N SER A 46 -9.72 -2.02 -13.34
CA SER A 46 -8.77 -1.93 -14.47
C SER A 46 -7.39 -2.50 -14.16
N SER A 47 -7.03 -2.63 -12.88
CA SER A 47 -5.68 -3.01 -12.43
C SER A 47 -5.69 -4.26 -11.53
N LYS A 48 -6.47 -5.27 -11.88
CA LYS A 48 -6.60 -6.51 -11.07
C LYS A 48 -5.27 -7.24 -10.87
N ASP A 49 -4.40 -7.21 -11.88
CA ASP A 49 -3.11 -7.91 -11.87
C ASP A 49 -1.97 -7.09 -11.24
N LYS A 50 -2.21 -5.81 -10.95
CA LYS A 50 -1.21 -4.90 -10.37
C LYS A 50 -1.49 -4.69 -8.89
N LEU A 51 -0.41 -4.47 -8.14
CA LEU A 51 -0.50 -4.00 -6.77
C LEU A 51 -0.96 -2.54 -6.78
N SER A 52 -1.98 -2.22 -6.00
CA SER A 52 -2.43 -0.86 -5.72
C SER A 52 -2.18 -0.55 -4.25
N VAL A 53 -1.52 0.55 -3.96
CA VAL A 53 -1.21 1.02 -2.61
C VAL A 53 -1.98 2.31 -2.38
N ILE A 54 -2.83 2.32 -1.36
CA ILE A 54 -3.59 3.51 -0.94
C ILE A 54 -2.95 4.06 0.33
N ASP A 55 -2.45 5.29 0.26
CA ASP A 55 -2.04 6.11 1.40
C ASP A 55 -3.23 6.91 1.91
N PHE A 56 -3.74 6.54 3.08
CA PHE A 56 -4.74 7.32 3.79
C PHE A 56 -4.05 8.36 4.67
N HIS A 57 -4.20 9.62 4.29
CA HIS A 57 -3.56 10.76 4.94
C HIS A 57 -4.56 11.87 5.27
N ALA A 58 -4.10 12.82 6.07
CA ALA A 58 -4.78 14.09 6.30
C ALA A 58 -3.78 15.24 6.16
N THR A 59 -4.25 16.42 5.78
CA THR A 59 -3.40 17.61 5.61
C THR A 59 -2.82 18.13 6.92
N TRP A 60 -3.54 17.93 8.03
CA TRP A 60 -3.17 18.33 9.39
C TRP A 60 -2.30 17.30 10.13
N CYS A 61 -2.02 16.14 9.52
CA CYS A 61 -1.25 15.06 10.13
C CYS A 61 0.26 15.28 9.98
N GLY A 62 0.93 15.68 11.06
CA GLY A 62 2.39 15.86 11.11
C GLY A 62 3.20 14.63 10.63
N PRO A 63 2.96 13.41 11.17
CA PRO A 63 3.65 12.20 10.74
C PRO A 63 3.45 11.85 9.25
N CYS A 64 2.33 12.26 8.66
CA CYS A 64 2.04 12.02 7.24
C CYS A 64 2.99 12.81 6.33
N HIS A 65 3.35 14.04 6.72
CA HIS A 65 4.34 14.86 5.99
C HIS A 65 5.72 14.23 5.98
N ALA A 66 6.10 13.52 7.05
CA ALA A 66 7.41 12.87 7.15
C ALA A 66 7.59 11.66 6.21
N ILE A 67 6.51 10.95 5.88
CA ILE A 67 6.53 9.77 5.01
C ILE A 67 6.14 10.07 3.56
N ALA A 68 5.45 11.19 3.30
CA ALA A 68 5.09 11.66 1.97
C ALA A 68 6.24 11.63 0.94
N PRO A 69 7.46 12.15 1.22
CA PRO A 69 8.55 12.10 0.24
C PRO A 69 9.04 10.68 -0.03
N THR A 70 8.99 9.78 0.97
CA THR A 70 9.32 8.37 0.81
C THR A 70 8.29 7.68 -0.10
N PHE A 71 7.00 7.92 0.13
CA PHE A 71 5.94 7.39 -0.72
C PHE A 71 6.07 7.88 -2.17
N GLU A 72 6.43 9.15 -2.37
CA GLU A 72 6.67 9.71 -3.70
C GLU A 72 7.90 9.07 -4.38
N ALA A 73 9.01 8.91 -3.66
CA ALA A 73 10.18 8.20 -4.17
C ALA A 73 9.84 6.76 -4.60
N LEU A 74 9.03 6.05 -3.81
CA LEU A 74 8.59 4.69 -4.13
C LEU A 74 7.68 4.64 -5.35
N SER A 75 6.80 5.63 -5.53
CA SER A 75 6.02 5.75 -6.77
C SER A 75 6.88 6.03 -8.01
N LYS A 76 8.02 6.70 -7.80
CA LYS A 76 9.02 6.89 -8.85
C LYS A 76 9.78 5.61 -9.17
N GLN A 77 10.08 4.79 -8.17
CA GLN A 77 10.80 3.53 -8.33
C GLN A 77 9.92 2.41 -8.92
N TYR A 78 8.70 2.23 -8.42
CA TYR A 78 7.82 1.10 -8.77
C TYR A 78 6.71 1.52 -9.74
N LYS A 79 7.06 1.70 -11.02
CA LYS A 79 6.09 2.11 -12.08
C LYS A 79 4.99 1.09 -12.37
N THR A 80 5.21 -0.16 -11.96
CA THR A 80 4.26 -1.27 -12.14
C THR A 80 3.19 -1.31 -11.05
N VAL A 81 3.37 -0.54 -9.97
CA VAL A 81 2.47 -0.43 -8.82
C VAL A 81 1.68 0.87 -8.94
N ASN A 82 0.38 0.80 -8.64
CA ASN A 82 -0.46 2.00 -8.58
C ASN A 82 -0.34 2.64 -7.20
N PHE A 83 0.11 3.89 -7.15
CA PHE A 83 0.19 4.67 -5.92
C PHE A 83 -0.99 5.63 -5.87
N LEU A 84 -1.82 5.48 -4.84
CA LEU A 84 -3.06 6.22 -4.65
C LEU A 84 -2.98 6.97 -3.32
N LYS A 85 -3.41 8.22 -3.29
CA LYS A 85 -3.55 9.01 -2.06
C LYS A 85 -5.01 9.28 -1.79
N CYS A 86 -5.45 9.02 -0.58
CA CYS A 86 -6.81 9.26 -0.12
C CYS A 86 -6.74 10.22 1.06
N ASP A 87 -7.22 11.44 0.85
CA ASP A 87 -7.45 12.35 1.97
C ASP A 87 -8.69 11.85 2.73
N VAL A 88 -8.52 11.53 4.02
CA VAL A 88 -9.64 11.03 4.84
C VAL A 88 -10.72 12.09 5.05
N ASP A 89 -10.37 13.39 4.99
CA ASP A 89 -11.31 14.48 5.19
C ASP A 89 -12.16 14.69 3.92
N ALA A 90 -11.55 14.52 2.74
CA ALA A 90 -12.24 14.67 1.45
C ALA A 90 -13.00 13.41 1.00
N ALA A 91 -12.51 12.22 1.38
CA ALA A 91 -13.03 10.93 0.91
C ALA A 91 -13.34 9.98 2.09
N GLN A 92 -14.16 10.47 3.02
CA GLN A 92 -14.56 9.77 4.24
C GLN A 92 -15.18 8.40 3.98
N GLU A 93 -15.96 8.25 2.90
CA GLU A 93 -16.58 6.97 2.52
C GLU A 93 -15.54 5.88 2.23
N ILE A 94 -14.41 6.26 1.61
CA ILE A 94 -13.31 5.34 1.32
C ILE A 94 -12.61 4.96 2.63
N ALA A 95 -12.31 5.94 3.48
CA ALA A 95 -11.68 5.71 4.77
C ALA A 95 -12.53 4.79 5.67
N GLY A 96 -13.85 5.00 5.67
CA GLY A 96 -14.83 4.16 6.39
C GLY A 96 -14.86 2.72 5.88
N LYS A 97 -14.89 2.52 4.56
CA LYS A 97 -14.89 1.17 3.93
C LYS A 97 -13.70 0.32 4.35
N TYR A 98 -12.55 0.94 4.58
CA TYR A 98 -11.33 0.26 5.01
C TYR A 98 -11.03 0.37 6.52
N SER A 99 -11.94 0.94 7.29
CA SER A 99 -11.84 1.12 8.75
C SER A 99 -10.52 1.78 9.18
N VAL A 100 -10.16 2.87 8.50
CA VAL A 100 -8.94 3.63 8.81
C VAL A 100 -9.17 4.45 10.08
N ALA A 101 -8.52 4.07 11.17
CA ALA A 101 -8.64 4.72 12.48
C ALA A 101 -7.44 5.61 12.85
N ALA A 102 -6.31 5.46 12.15
CA ALA A 102 -5.09 6.21 12.41
C ALA A 102 -4.38 6.54 11.08
N MET A 103 -3.70 7.68 11.04
CA MET A 103 -2.97 8.13 9.86
C MET A 103 -1.49 8.35 10.18
N PRO A 104 -0.59 8.09 9.22
CA PRO A 104 -0.87 7.52 7.90
C PRO A 104 -1.19 6.03 7.99
N THR A 105 -2.06 5.53 7.11
CA THR A 105 -2.30 4.08 6.94
C THR A 105 -2.17 3.72 5.48
N PHE A 106 -1.35 2.73 5.18
CA PHE A 106 -1.14 2.21 3.83
C PHE A 106 -1.86 0.89 3.67
N ILE A 107 -2.73 0.80 2.66
CA ILE A 107 -3.47 -0.43 2.34
C ILE A 107 -3.00 -0.94 0.99
N PHE A 108 -2.67 -2.23 0.96
CA PHE A 108 -2.19 -2.93 -0.21
C PHE A 108 -3.33 -3.77 -0.78
N LEU A 109 -3.67 -3.53 -2.04
CA LEU A 109 -4.75 -4.19 -2.75
C LEU A 109 -4.22 -4.85 -4.03
N LYS A 110 -4.69 -6.05 -4.32
CA LYS A 110 -4.60 -6.65 -5.66
C LYS A 110 -6.00 -6.83 -6.19
N GLY A 111 -6.38 -6.03 -7.18
CA GLY A 111 -7.77 -5.84 -7.56
C GLY A 111 -8.60 -5.36 -6.38
N THR A 112 -9.65 -6.09 -6.01
CA THR A 112 -10.54 -5.74 -4.89
C THR A 112 -10.14 -6.36 -3.55
N THR A 113 -9.10 -7.19 -3.51
CA THR A 113 -8.70 -7.94 -2.32
C THR A 113 -7.58 -7.23 -1.57
N LYS A 114 -7.76 -7.01 -0.27
CA LYS A 114 -6.70 -6.51 0.64
C LYS A 114 -5.68 -7.60 0.88
N VAL A 115 -4.44 -7.37 0.46
CA VAL A 115 -3.34 -8.32 0.64
C VAL A 115 -2.51 -8.02 1.88
N ASP A 116 -2.37 -6.74 2.24
CA ASP A 116 -1.59 -6.32 3.41
C ASP A 116 -2.01 -4.91 3.87
N GLN A 117 -1.56 -4.51 5.05
CA GLN A 117 -1.78 -3.18 5.63
C GLN A 117 -0.62 -2.77 6.54
N VAL A 118 -0.13 -1.54 6.37
CA VAL A 118 0.88 -0.93 7.25
C VAL A 118 0.24 0.31 7.90
N ARG A 119 0.40 0.45 9.21
CA ARG A 119 -0.12 1.59 9.97
C ARG A 119 1.04 2.42 10.51
N GLY A 120 0.87 3.74 10.51
CA GLY A 120 1.88 4.69 10.96
C GLY A 120 2.93 5.01 9.89
N ALA A 121 3.81 5.95 10.23
CA ALA A 121 4.87 6.43 9.34
C ALA A 121 6.08 5.46 9.30
N ASP A 122 5.83 4.16 9.10
CA ASP A 122 6.86 3.13 9.00
C ASP A 122 7.38 3.00 7.56
N LYS A 123 8.51 3.65 7.30
CA LYS A 123 9.20 3.62 6.00
C LYS A 123 9.66 2.20 5.63
N SER A 124 10.19 1.46 6.59
CA SER A 124 10.77 0.14 6.36
C SER A 124 9.70 -0.91 6.06
N GLY A 125 8.61 -0.91 6.81
CA GLY A 125 7.45 -1.75 6.58
C GLY A 125 6.81 -1.48 5.22
N LEU A 126 6.60 -0.20 4.88
CA LEU A 126 6.07 0.20 3.57
C LEU A 126 6.92 -0.34 2.42
N GLU A 127 8.24 -0.14 2.45
CA GLU A 127 9.14 -0.63 1.41
C GLU A 127 9.16 -2.15 1.29
N ASN A 128 9.24 -2.85 2.43
CA ASN A 128 9.32 -4.31 2.45
C ASN A 128 8.03 -4.94 1.93
N THR A 129 6.87 -4.39 2.29
CA THR A 129 5.57 -4.87 1.80
C THR A 129 5.42 -4.60 0.30
N ILE A 130 5.87 -3.44 -0.21
CA ILE A 130 5.90 -3.19 -1.66
C ILE A 130 6.80 -4.23 -2.34
N LYS A 131 8.03 -4.43 -1.87
CA LYS A 131 8.98 -5.41 -2.46
C LYS A 131 8.40 -6.83 -2.45
N LYS A 132 7.71 -7.22 -1.38
CA LYS A 132 7.08 -8.54 -1.24
C LYS A 132 5.93 -8.75 -2.21
N HIS A 133 5.12 -7.72 -2.46
CA HIS A 133 3.87 -7.86 -3.24
C HIS A 133 3.95 -7.32 -4.67
N ALA A 134 4.94 -6.49 -4.99
CA ALA A 134 5.23 -6.05 -6.35
C ALA A 134 5.74 -7.26 -7.14
N SER A 135 4.98 -7.69 -8.14
CA SER A 135 5.42 -8.75 -9.05
C SER A 135 6.79 -8.38 -9.63
N PRO A 136 7.79 -9.27 -9.56
CA PRO A 136 9.17 -8.94 -9.89
C PRO A 136 9.31 -8.80 -11.40
N SER A 137 9.08 -7.60 -11.92
CA SER A 137 9.79 -7.16 -13.11
C SER A 137 10.86 -6.17 -12.65
N SER A 138 12.04 -6.74 -12.41
CA SER A 138 13.33 -6.05 -12.49
C SER A 138 13.56 -4.93 -11.46
N SER A 139 14.02 -5.31 -10.27
CA SER A 139 15.04 -4.54 -9.57
C SER A 139 15.91 -5.51 -8.79
N ALA A 140 17.02 -5.84 -9.44
CA ALA A 140 18.13 -6.59 -8.89
C ALA A 140 18.48 -6.06 -7.49
N ALA A 141 18.44 -6.98 -6.52
CA ALA A 141 19.34 -6.85 -5.40
C ALA A 141 20.77 -6.88 -5.97
N PRO A 142 21.70 -6.00 -5.57
CA PRO A 142 23.09 -6.40 -5.58
C PRO A 142 23.20 -7.50 -4.51
N ALA A 143 23.07 -8.75 -4.96
CA ALA A 143 23.77 -9.83 -4.32
C ALA A 143 25.25 -9.42 -4.36
N PHE A 144 25.74 -8.85 -3.26
CA PHE A 144 27.18 -8.80 -3.01
C PHE A 144 27.60 -10.26 -2.79
N SER A 145 27.77 -10.98 -3.89
CA SER A 145 28.41 -12.28 -3.94
C SER A 145 29.92 -12.02 -3.90
N GLY A 146 30.39 -11.55 -2.75
CA GLY A 146 31.81 -11.52 -2.43
C GLY A 146 32.20 -12.88 -1.89
N LYS A 147 32.73 -13.76 -2.74
CA LYS A 147 33.42 -14.99 -2.31
C LYS A 147 34.78 -14.57 -1.72
N GLY A 148 34.82 -14.21 -0.44
CA GLY A 148 36.04 -13.89 0.30
C GLY A 148 36.28 -14.91 1.40
N GLN A 149 37.24 -15.82 1.18
CA GLN A 149 37.72 -16.79 2.16
C GLN A 149 38.62 -16.11 3.20
N THR A 150 38.53 -16.48 4.48
CA THR A 150 39.65 -16.99 5.33
C THR A 150 39.04 -17.58 6.61
N LEU A 151 39.12 -18.90 6.81
CA LEU A 151 40.20 -19.72 7.41
C LEU A 151 40.31 -19.60 8.94
N GLY A 152 39.71 -20.58 9.65
CA GLY A 152 40.13 -20.95 11.00
C GLY A 152 39.00 -21.01 12.04
N GLY A 153 38.43 -22.20 12.26
CA GLY A 153 37.50 -22.47 13.35
C GLY A 153 36.76 -23.79 13.12
N THR A 154 37.30 -24.87 13.69
CA THR A 154 36.96 -26.28 13.54
C THR A 154 35.47 -26.61 13.68
N PRO A 155 34.98 -27.67 13.00
CA PRO A 155 33.57 -28.01 12.91
C PRO A 155 33.12 -28.82 14.12
N VAL A 156 31.96 -28.47 14.67
CA VAL A 156 31.17 -29.40 15.47
C VAL A 156 29.73 -29.34 14.96
N ALA A 157 29.33 -30.40 14.29
CA ALA A 157 27.95 -30.76 13.99
C ALA A 157 27.74 -32.16 14.57
N PRO A 158 26.51 -32.69 14.64
CA PRO A 158 25.20 -32.06 14.78
C PRO A 158 24.46 -32.63 16.01
N ASP A 159 23.47 -31.93 16.56
CA ASP A 159 22.42 -32.63 17.30
C ASP A 159 21.05 -32.14 16.82
N LEU A 160 20.39 -33.07 16.13
CA LEU A 160 19.02 -32.98 15.66
C LEU A 160 18.13 -33.52 16.77
N VAL A 161 17.40 -32.65 17.46
CA VAL A 161 16.10 -33.02 18.01
C VAL A 161 15.13 -31.93 17.60
N GLY A 162 14.29 -32.25 16.62
CA GLY A 162 13.06 -31.51 16.41
C GLY A 162 12.11 -31.79 17.57
N GLU A 163 11.46 -30.76 18.08
CA GLU A 163 10.17 -30.92 18.74
C GLU A 163 9.29 -29.70 18.46
N ALA A 164 8.17 -29.95 17.80
CA ALA A 164 7.13 -28.98 17.51
C ALA A 164 6.24 -28.76 18.75
N LYS A 165 6.22 -27.54 19.28
CA LYS A 165 5.12 -26.92 20.06
C LYS A 165 5.23 -25.41 19.77
N GLY A 166 4.27 -24.74 19.16
CA GLY A 166 2.91 -24.57 19.65
C GLY A 166 2.86 -23.39 20.61
N VAL A 167 2.31 -22.26 20.12
CA VAL A 167 1.38 -21.38 20.86
C VAL A 167 1.97 -20.30 21.80
N LEU A 168 1.58 -19.05 21.49
CA LEU A 168 1.42 -17.85 22.36
C LEU A 168 2.66 -17.30 23.07
N ALA A 169 3.34 -16.34 22.43
CA ALA A 169 4.12 -15.33 23.15
C ALA A 169 3.16 -14.24 23.71
N PRO A 170 3.25 -13.89 25.00
CA PRO A 170 2.35 -12.93 25.62
C PRO A 170 2.61 -11.51 25.10
N ILE A 171 1.53 -10.90 24.61
CA ILE A 171 1.33 -9.48 24.24
C ILE A 171 1.71 -8.44 25.33
N ALA A 172 2.32 -8.86 26.44
CA ALA A 172 2.75 -8.00 27.55
C ALA A 172 4.16 -7.42 27.37
N GLN A 173 5.01 -8.00 26.52
CA GLN A 173 6.41 -7.54 26.37
C GLN A 173 6.62 -6.45 25.31
N VAL A 174 5.62 -6.17 24.46
CA VAL A 174 5.64 -5.03 23.52
C VAL A 174 5.46 -3.68 24.23
N TRP A 175 5.01 -3.68 25.49
CA TRP A 175 4.63 -2.47 26.23
C TRP A 175 5.75 -1.83 27.07
N SER A 176 6.97 -2.36 27.07
CA SER A 176 8.08 -1.79 27.88
C SER A 176 9.02 -0.87 27.11
N GLU A 177 8.94 -0.81 25.77
CA GLU A 177 9.75 0.09 24.93
C GLU A 177 8.90 1.19 24.27
N THR A 178 7.90 1.69 24.99
CA THR A 178 7.15 2.87 24.56
C THR A 178 7.86 4.13 25.02
N ASP A 179 8.39 4.85 24.04
CA ASP A 179 9.10 6.13 24.14
C ASP A 179 8.41 7.11 25.13
N PRO A 180 9.17 7.78 26.03
CA PRO A 180 8.63 8.65 27.07
C PRO A 180 7.79 9.83 26.54
N GLN A 181 7.85 10.16 25.24
CA GLN A 181 6.96 11.17 24.66
C GLN A 181 5.49 10.72 24.59
N PHE A 182 5.20 9.43 24.44
CA PHE A 182 3.82 8.93 24.27
C PHE A 182 2.98 9.05 25.55
N LYS A 183 3.63 9.05 26.72
CA LYS A 183 2.99 9.22 28.04
C LYS A 183 2.49 10.65 28.27
N ILE A 184 3.17 11.63 27.70
CA ILE A 184 2.78 13.06 27.77
C ILE A 184 1.55 13.31 26.89
N PHE A 185 1.48 12.69 25.71
CA PHE A 185 0.35 12.81 24.79
C PHE A 185 -0.95 12.16 25.33
N LEU A 186 -0.85 11.01 26.00
CA LEU A 186 -2.01 10.38 26.65
C LEU A 186 -2.51 11.19 27.85
N GLY A 187 -1.60 11.77 28.65
CA GLY A 187 -1.96 12.61 29.80
C GLY A 187 -2.67 13.91 29.42
N LEU A 188 -2.16 14.61 28.39
CA LEU A 188 -2.78 15.85 27.90
C LEU A 188 -4.10 15.60 27.15
N GLY A 189 -4.21 14.47 26.43
CA GLY A 189 -5.46 14.08 25.75
C GLY A 189 -6.60 13.78 26.71
N ALA A 190 -6.33 13.11 27.84
CA ALA A 190 -7.33 12.83 28.86
C ALA A 190 -7.81 14.10 29.58
N LEU A 191 -6.92 15.06 29.83
CA LEU A 191 -7.28 16.34 30.45
C LEU A 191 -8.10 17.23 29.50
N TYR A 192 -7.78 17.20 28.21
CA TYR A 192 -8.54 17.91 27.16
C TYR A 192 -9.95 17.32 26.98
N PHE A 193 -10.08 15.99 26.99
CA PHE A 193 -11.39 15.33 26.90
C PHE A 193 -12.27 15.59 28.12
N ALA A 194 -11.69 15.62 29.32
CA ALA A 194 -12.43 15.94 30.55
C ALA A 194 -12.89 17.41 30.60
N PHE A 195 -12.07 18.33 30.08
CA PHE A 195 -12.41 19.76 30.02
C PHE A 195 -13.50 20.07 28.98
N TRP A 196 -13.59 19.30 27.89
CA TRP A 196 -14.63 19.46 26.87
C TRP A 196 -15.95 18.74 27.20
N TYR A 197 -15.91 17.69 28.03
CA TYR A 197 -17.11 16.90 28.36
C TYR A 197 -17.88 17.41 29.59
N ILE A 198 -17.30 18.33 30.37
CA ILE A 198 -17.91 18.87 31.62
C ILE A 198 -18.26 20.37 31.49
N GLY A 199 -18.04 21.00 30.33
CA GLY A 199 -18.44 22.39 30.04
C GLY A 199 -19.49 22.46 28.95
#